data_AF-K1TCQ7-F1
#
_entry.id   AF-K1TCQ7-F1
#
_cell.length_a   1.000
_cell.length_b   1.000
_cell.length_c   1.000
_cell.angle_alpha   90.00
_cell.angle_beta   90.00
_cell.angle_gamma   90.00
#
_symmetry.space_group_name_H-M   'P 1'
#
loop_
_entity.id
_entity.type
_entity.pdbx_description
1 polymer ?
#
loop_
_entity_poly.entity_id
_entity_poly.type
_entity_poly.pdbx_seq_one_letter_code
_entity_poly.pdbx_strand_id
1 'polypeptide(L)' 'MSAGPSLEKNVEDLKEAKGHALIWCADAALPTLLSHQVIPDLVASVDAGKGLFCFEDERSNLIPVLGSSNTRTEF' A
#
# COMPACT_ATOMS: atom_id res chain seq x y z
N MET A 1 4.24 6.45 -1.12
CA MET A 1 5.53 5.86 -0.67
C MET A 1 5.98 4.82 -1.68
N SER A 2 7.25 4.81 -2.08
CA SER A 2 7.82 3.83 -3.02
C SER A 2 8.37 2.62 -2.27
N ALA A 3 8.18 1.41 -2.79
CA ALA A 3 8.63 0.13 -2.22
C ALA A 3 10.17 -0.08 -2.28
N GLY A 4 10.95 0.99 -2.12
CA GLY A 4 12.41 0.94 -2.13
C GLY A 4 13.00 0.64 -0.74
N PRO A 5 14.28 0.24 -0.64
CA PRO A 5 14.97 -0.08 0.62
C PRO A 5 15.05 1.08 1.61
N SER A 6 14.71 2.30 1.18
CA SER A 6 14.55 3.47 2.05
C SER A 6 13.33 3.37 2.96
N LEU A 7 12.35 2.51 2.67
CA LEU A 7 11.14 2.34 3.48
C LEU A 7 11.47 1.66 4.82
N GLU A 8 12.33 0.63 4.82
CA GLU A 8 12.78 -0.07 6.04
C GLU A 8 13.44 0.87 7.06
N LYS A 9 14.11 1.93 6.60
CA LYS A 9 14.75 2.91 7.48
C LYS A 9 13.79 3.86 8.20
N ASN A 10 12.58 4.06 7.66
CA ASN A 10 11.63 5.06 8.15
C ASN A 10 10.33 4.42 8.71
N VAL A 11 10.31 3.10 8.88
CA VAL A 11 9.14 2.37 9.41
C VAL A 11 8.83 2.79 10.85
N GLU A 12 9.86 3.10 11.65
CA GLU A 12 9.69 3.58 13.02
C GLU A 12 9.06 4.99 13.05
N ASP A 13 9.51 5.91 12.20
CA ASP A 13 8.91 7.24 12.04
C ASP A 13 7.43 7.15 11.58
N LEU A 14 7.12 6.18 10.72
CA LEU A 14 5.75 5.88 10.29
C LEU A 14 4.85 5.39 11.42
N LYS A 15 5.40 4.73 12.45
CA LYS A 15 4.63 4.35 13.64
C LYS A 15 4.32 5.56 14.51
N GLU A 16 5.24 6.52 14.63
CA GLU A 16 4.98 7.78 15.35
C GLU A 16 4.00 8.69 14.61
N ALA A 17 4.00 8.65 13.27
CA ALA A 17 3.04 9.41 12.45
C ALA A 17 1.60 8.87 12.53
N LYS A 18 1.42 7.61 13.01
CA LYS A 18 0.11 6.96 13.08
C LYS A 18 -0.79 7.68 14.09
N GLY A 19 -1.84 8.34 13.58
CA GLY A 19 -2.77 9.16 14.37
C GLY A 19 -2.53 10.68 14.26
N HIS A 20 -1.42 11.10 13.66
CA HIS A 20 -1.10 12.51 13.39
C HIS A 20 -1.06 12.86 11.90
N ALA A 21 -0.92 11.85 11.02
CA ALA A 21 -0.89 12.02 9.57
C ALA A 21 -1.62 10.87 8.86
N LEU A 22 -2.11 11.15 7.65
CA LEU A 22 -2.70 10.13 6.76
C LEU A 22 -1.59 9.29 6.14
N ILE A 23 -1.61 7.97 6.39
CA ILE A 23 -0.60 7.05 5.86
C ILE A 23 -1.16 6.37 4.62
N TRP A 24 -0.48 6.56 3.48
CA TRP A 24 -0.86 5.89 2.23
C TRP A 24 0.33 5.23 1.53
N CYS A 25 0.12 4.06 0.93
CA CYS A 25 1.16 3.29 0.28
C CYS A 25 0.77 2.86 -1.13
N ALA A 26 1.77 2.53 -1.96
CA ALA A 26 1.50 1.83 -3.21
C ALA A 26 1.13 0.36 -2.91
N ASP A 27 0.36 -0.27 -3.79
CA ASP A 27 0.05 -1.70 -3.73
C ASP A 27 1.28 -2.59 -3.49
N ALA A 28 2.39 -2.35 -4.20
CA ALA A 28 3.64 -3.10 -4.04
C ALA A 28 4.31 -2.94 -2.66
N ALA A 29 4.02 -1.86 -1.93
CA ALA A 29 4.58 -1.59 -0.60
C ALA A 29 3.68 -2.12 0.53
N LEU A 30 2.44 -2.50 0.22
CA LEU A 30 1.47 -2.99 1.21
C LEU A 30 1.97 -4.21 2.01
N PRO A 31 2.46 -5.30 1.39
CA PRO A 31 2.90 -6.47 2.16
C PRO A 31 4.10 -6.15 3.07
N THR A 32 5.01 -5.27 2.66
CA THR A 32 6.11 -4.79 3.50
C THR A 32 5.60 -3.99 4.69
N LEU A 33 4.63 -3.09 4.52
CA LEU A 33 4.09 -2.33 5.64
C LEU A 33 3.37 -3.24 6.65
N LEU A 34 2.58 -4.20 6.14
CA LEU A 34 1.86 -5.16 6.97
C LEU A 34 2.80 -6.10 7.74
N SER A 35 3.91 -6.54 7.15
CA SER A 35 4.91 -7.36 7.85
C SER A 35 5.58 -6.61 9.01
N HIS A 36 5.71 -5.29 8.89
CA HIS A 36 6.22 -4.41 9.93
C HIS A 36 5.16 -3.88 10.91
N GLN A 37 3.92 -4.40 10.82
CA GLN A 37 2.76 -3.98 11.63
C GLN A 37 2.34 -2.51 11.44
N VAL A 38 2.65 -1.93 10.29
CA VAL A 38 2.16 -0.61 9.88
C VAL A 38 0.94 -0.82 8.98
N ILE A 39 -0.24 -0.39 9.44
CA ILE A 39 -1.47 -0.46 8.65
C ILE A 39 -1.68 0.91 8.01
N PRO A 40 -1.57 1.03 6.67
CA PRO A 40 -1.87 2.27 5.97
C PRO A 40 -3.39 2.53 5.98
N ASP A 41 -3.78 3.80 5.96
CA ASP A 41 -5.17 4.23 5.83
C ASP A 41 -5.68 4.10 4.39
N LEU A 42 -4.77 4.03 3.41
CA LEU A 42 -5.10 4.07 1.99
C LEU A 42 -4.03 3.36 1.16
N VAL A 43 -4.47 2.58 0.16
CA VAL A 43 -3.57 1.97 -0.81
C VAL A 43 -3.82 2.56 -2.19
N ALA A 44 -2.81 3.10 -2.84
CA ALA A 44 -2.88 3.54 -4.23
C ALA A 44 -2.39 2.41 -5.15
N SER A 45 -3.23 1.96 -6.07
CA SER A 45 -2.87 1.02 -7.13
C SER A 45 -3.10 1.67 -8.49
N VAL A 46 -2.06 1.67 -9.32
CA VAL A 46 -2.09 2.25 -10.68
C VAL A 46 -2.22 1.19 -11.76
N ASP A 47 -2.07 -0.09 -11.42
CA ASP A 47 -1.99 -1.19 -12.38
C ASP A 47 -3.00 -2.28 -12.04
N ALA A 48 -4.15 -2.25 -12.72
CA ALA A 48 -5.20 -3.28 -12.60
C ALA A 48 -4.80 -4.63 -13.20
N GLY A 49 -3.64 -4.71 -13.90
CA GLY A 49 -3.11 -5.95 -14.47
C GLY A 49 -2.15 -6.70 -13.55
N LYS A 50 -1.74 -6.10 -12.42
CA LYS A 50 -0.92 -6.81 -11.43
C LYS A 50 -1.78 -7.80 -10.65
N GLY A 51 -1.26 -9.01 -10.48
CA GLY A 51 -1.91 -10.01 -9.63
C GLY A 51 -2.17 -9.44 -8.23
N LEU A 52 -3.31 -9.80 -7.65
CA LEU A 52 -3.74 -9.37 -6.31
C LEU A 52 -2.86 -9.93 -5.17
N PHE A 53 -1.67 -10.46 -5.46
CA PHE A 53 -0.75 -11.05 -4.48
C PHE A 53 -0.38 -10.05 -3.36
N CYS A 54 -0.35 -8.75 -3.66
CA CYS A 54 -0.11 -7.71 -2.67
C CYS A 54 -1.22 -7.60 -1.60
N PHE A 55 -2.41 -8.13 -1.88
CA PHE A 55 -3.61 -8.07 -1.05
C PHE A 55 -3.97 -9.42 -0.41
N GLU A 56 -3.03 -10.37 -0.36
CA GLU A 56 -3.28 -11.69 0.24
C GLU A 56 -3.49 -11.64 1.77
N ASP A 57 -2.97 -10.62 2.46
CA ASP A 57 -3.17 -10.45 3.90
C ASP A 57 -4.61 -9.97 4.18
N GLU A 58 -5.32 -10.66 5.07
CA GLU A 58 -6.72 -10.34 5.42
C GLU A 58 -6.90 -8.90 5.91
N ARG A 59 -5.86 -8.30 6.50
CA ARG A 59 -5.89 -6.90 6.96
C ARG A 59 -6.06 -5.92 5.80
N SER A 60 -5.66 -6.29 4.59
CA SER A 60 -5.81 -5.45 3.40
C SER A 60 -7.28 -5.22 3.03
N ASN A 61 -8.19 -6.15 3.37
CA ASN A 61 -9.62 -6.02 3.11
C ASN A 61 -10.29 -4.86 3.87
N LEU A 62 -9.64 -4.37 4.93
CA LEU A 62 -10.13 -3.25 5.72
C LEU A 62 -9.64 -1.90 5.19
N ILE A 63 -8.72 -1.89 4.21
CA ILE A 63 -8.03 -0.69 3.76
C ILE A 63 -8.62 -0.26 2.41
N PRO A 64 -9.11 0.98 2.28
CA PRO A 64 -9.61 1.47 1.00
C PRO A 64 -8.49 1.53 -0.04
N VAL A 65 -8.80 1.07 -1.26
CA VAL A 65 -7.88 1.08 -2.40
C VAL A 65 -8.30 2.17 -3.39
N LEU A 66 -7.42 3.14 -3.62
CA LEU A 66 -7.48 4.06 -4.74
C LEU A 66 -6.85 3.41 -5.96
N GLY A 67 -7.69 2.80 -6.78
CA GLY A 67 -7.32 2.24 -8.08
C GLY A 67 -7.51 3.25 -9.20
N SER A 68 -6.57 3.35 -10.14
CA SER A 68 -6.93 3.85 -11.48
C SER A 68 -7.67 2.76 -12.24
N SER A 69 -8.91 3.02 -12.65
CA SER A 69 -9.60 2.22 -13.66
C SER A 69 -9.01 2.50 -15.04
N ASN A 70 -7.72 2.20 -15.24
CA ASN A 70 -7.18 2.10 -16.58
C ASN A 70 -7.78 0.82 -17.18
N THR A 71 -8.99 0.94 -17.72
CA THR A 71 -9.50 0.03 -18.74
C THR A 71 -8.45 0.05 -19.83
N ARG A 72 -7.60 -0.99 -19.88
CA ARG A 72 -6.74 -1.21 -21.03
C ARG A 72 -7.69 -1.58 -22.17
N THR A 73 -8.18 -0.56 -22.87
CA THR A 73 -8.89 -0.71 -24.14
C THR A 73 -7.82 -1.16 -25.13
N GLU A 74 -7.51 -2.45 -25.14
CA GLU A 74 -6.78 -3.05 -26.24
C GLU A 74 -7.72 -3.00 -27.45
N PHE A 75 -7.46 -2.06 -28.36
CA PHE A 75 -7.98 -2.05 -29.72
C PHE A 75 -7.14 -2.99 -30.59
#